data_AF-A0A357D656-F1
#
_entry.id   AF-A0A357D656-F1
#
_cell.length_a   1.000
_cell.length_b   1.000
_cell.length_c   1.000
_cell.angle_alpha   90.00
_cell.angle_beta   90.00
_cell.angle_gamma   90.00
#
_symmetry.space_group_name_H-M   'P 1'
#
loop_
_entity.id
_entity.type
_entity.pdbx_description
1 polymer ?
#
loop_
_entity_poly.entity_id
_entity_poly.type
_entity_poly.pdbx_seq_one_letter_code
_entity_poly.pdbx_strand_id
1 'polypeptide(L)'
;NEGWGQFEGEKIAGWVKEHDNTRWVDHASGWHDQGAGDLKSVHIYFKKLKMPKGINNRAVAISEYGGYSRSIEGHVWKKNKAFGYKNFKRQADFQRAYVALMKEQVEPLIQKGLSAVVYTQLTDVETEVNGLVTYDRKVLKLDFQF
;
A
#
# COMPACT_ATOMS: atom_id res chain seq x y z
N ASN A 1 -1.71 -3.41 11.50
CA ASN A 1 -2.13 -3.28 10.08
C ASN A 1 -3.61 -3.54 10.00
N GLU A 2 -4.39 -2.67 9.35
CA GLU A 2 -5.81 -2.92 9.04
C GLU A 2 -6.71 -3.33 10.23
N GLY A 3 -6.37 -2.89 11.44
CA GLY A 3 -7.10 -3.28 12.66
C GLY A 3 -6.79 -4.66 13.21
N TRP A 4 -6.04 -5.49 12.50
CA TRP A 4 -5.61 -6.79 13.00
C TRP A 4 -4.71 -6.60 14.21
N GLY A 5 -5.18 -7.06 15.36
CA GLY A 5 -4.50 -6.91 16.65
C GLY A 5 -4.50 -5.48 17.20
N GLN A 6 -5.35 -4.59 16.70
CA GLN A 6 -5.38 -3.20 17.13
C GLN A 6 -6.21 -3.02 18.42
N PHE A 7 -5.57 -3.22 19.57
CA PHE A 7 -6.16 -3.01 20.88
C PHE A 7 -5.61 -1.75 21.56
N GLU A 8 -4.34 -1.81 22.01
CA GLU A 8 -3.68 -0.74 22.77
C GLU A 8 -2.66 0.05 21.92
N GLY A 9 -3.04 0.42 20.68
CA GLY A 9 -2.12 1.03 19.71
C GLY A 9 -1.41 2.30 20.20
N GLU A 10 -2.16 3.24 20.80
CA GLU A 10 -1.61 4.47 21.39
C GLU A 10 -0.62 4.18 22.51
N LYS A 11 -0.98 3.30 23.45
CA LYS A 11 -0.13 2.91 24.57
C LYS A 11 1.17 2.25 24.08
N ILE A 12 1.07 1.35 23.10
CA ILE A 12 2.24 0.69 22.51
C ILE A 12 3.14 1.72 21.81
N ALA A 13 2.57 2.70 21.11
CA ALA A 13 3.35 3.75 20.48
C ALA A 13 4.13 4.59 21.51
N GLY A 14 3.49 4.94 22.63
CA GLY A 14 4.15 5.62 23.75
C GLY A 14 5.29 4.77 24.33
N TRP A 15 5.02 3.50 24.62
CA TRP A 15 6.02 2.57 25.13
C TRP A 15 7.24 2.42 24.20
N VAL A 16 7.01 2.34 22.87
CA VAL A 16 8.10 2.30 21.89
C VAL A 16 8.95 3.57 21.95
N LYS A 17 8.34 4.75 22.06
CA LYS A 17 9.08 6.03 22.14
C LYS A 17 9.84 6.20 23.45
N GLU A 18 9.33 5.66 24.55
CA GLU A 18 10.06 5.60 25.83
C GLU A 18 11.30 4.70 25.73
N HIS A 19 11.21 3.62 24.96
CA HIS A 19 12.30 2.65 24.81
C HIS A 19 13.34 3.06 23.75
N ASP A 20 12.89 3.62 22.63
CA ASP A 20 13.74 4.15 21.56
C ASP A 20 13.05 5.35 20.89
N ASN A 21 13.45 6.55 21.31
CA ASN A 21 12.91 7.79 20.75
C ASN A 21 13.52 8.18 19.40
N THR A 22 14.51 7.44 18.89
CA THR A 22 15.19 7.75 17.62
C THR A 22 14.42 7.28 16.39
N ARG A 23 13.37 6.46 16.58
CA ARG A 23 12.56 5.88 15.52
C ARG A 23 11.22 6.58 15.36
N TRP A 24 10.75 6.62 14.12
CA TRP A 24 9.38 7.00 13.79
C TRP A 24 8.44 5.82 14.00
N VAL A 25 7.27 6.07 14.58
CA VAL A 25 6.29 5.05 14.93
C VAL A 25 5.01 5.26 14.13
N ASP A 26 4.68 4.28 13.31
CA ASP A 26 3.36 4.15 12.69
C ASP A 26 2.49 3.23 13.56
N HIS A 27 1.74 3.82 14.49
CA HIS A 27 0.95 3.03 15.45
C HIS A 27 -0.25 2.33 14.81
N ALA A 28 -0.72 2.85 13.67
CA ALA A 28 -1.89 2.36 12.96
C ALA A 28 -1.70 2.51 11.45
N SER A 29 -1.03 1.53 10.84
CA SER A 29 -1.04 1.36 9.39
C SER A 29 -2.45 0.97 8.94
N GLY A 30 -3.17 1.95 8.40
CA GLY A 30 -4.56 1.83 8.02
C GLY A 30 -5.54 1.78 9.20
N TRP A 31 -6.83 1.73 8.86
CA TRP A 31 -7.93 1.51 9.80
C TRP A 31 -8.12 2.61 10.87
N HIS A 32 -8.12 2.28 12.17
CA HIS A 32 -8.52 3.21 13.23
C HIS A 32 -7.34 3.99 13.79
N ASP A 33 -7.14 5.19 13.28
CA ASP A 33 -6.18 6.13 13.86
C ASP A 33 -6.64 6.60 15.25
N GLN A 34 -5.73 6.52 16.23
CA GLN A 34 -5.94 6.89 17.63
C GLN A 34 -5.24 8.22 17.97
N GLY A 35 -4.65 8.90 16.97
CA GLY A 35 -3.93 10.16 17.16
C GLY A 35 -2.51 10.02 17.71
N ALA A 36 -2.05 8.79 17.93
CA ALA A 36 -0.73 8.48 18.47
C ALA A 36 0.35 8.35 17.38
N GLY A 37 1.58 8.09 17.83
CA GLY A 37 2.73 7.90 16.95
C GLY A 37 3.09 9.15 16.14
N ASP A 38 3.91 8.94 15.12
CA ASP A 38 4.50 10.01 14.33
C ASP A 38 3.87 10.12 12.93
N LEU A 39 3.09 9.12 12.52
CA LEU A 39 2.50 9.02 11.20
C LEU A 39 0.97 9.06 11.23
N LYS A 40 0.40 9.75 10.25
CA LYS A 40 -0.97 9.54 9.77
C LYS A 40 -0.92 8.58 8.59
N SER A 41 -1.14 7.31 8.87
CA SER A 41 -1.00 6.21 7.91
C SER A 41 -2.36 5.69 7.47
N VAL A 42 -2.61 5.62 6.15
CA VAL A 42 -3.91 5.21 5.60
C VAL A 42 -3.78 4.23 4.44
N HIS A 43 -4.73 3.30 4.36
CA HIS A 43 -4.89 2.40 3.22
C HIS A 43 -5.97 2.94 2.31
N ILE A 44 -5.67 3.15 1.03
CA ILE A 44 -6.63 3.68 0.06
C ILE A 44 -6.70 2.74 -1.15
N TYR A 45 -7.74 1.92 -1.14
CA TYR A 45 -8.11 1.06 -2.25
C TYR A 45 -9.45 1.49 -2.87
N PHE A 46 -9.64 1.16 -4.15
CA PHE A 46 -10.86 1.42 -4.94
C PHE A 46 -11.30 2.88 -5.10
N LYS A 47 -10.61 3.83 -4.47
CA LYS A 47 -10.93 5.26 -4.48
C LYS A 47 -9.73 6.06 -5.00
N LYS A 48 -10.01 7.24 -5.54
CA LYS A 48 -8.95 8.20 -5.89
C LYS A 48 -8.16 8.57 -4.65
N LEU A 49 -6.83 8.58 -4.75
CA LEU A 49 -5.95 8.98 -3.64
C LEU A 49 -6.22 10.44 -3.25
N LYS A 50 -6.24 10.70 -1.95
CA LYS A 50 -6.47 12.01 -1.37
C LYS A 50 -5.66 12.14 -0.08
N MET A 51 -5.29 13.37 0.27
CA MET A 51 -4.71 13.64 1.59
C MET A 51 -5.72 13.25 2.69
N PRO A 52 -5.29 12.49 3.71
CA PRO A 52 -6.13 12.17 4.84
C PRO A 52 -6.45 13.42 5.67
N LYS A 53 -7.59 13.40 6.37
CA LYS A 53 -7.97 14.44 7.32
C LYS A 53 -7.38 14.14 8.71
N GLY A 54 -7.34 15.14 9.59
CA GLY A 54 -6.88 14.97 10.98
C GLY A 54 -5.41 14.56 11.04
N ILE A 55 -4.57 15.22 10.25
CA ILE A 55 -3.12 14.95 10.18
C ILE A 55 -2.44 15.30 11.51
N ASN A 56 -2.89 16.36 12.19
CA ASN A 56 -2.43 16.78 13.52
C ASN A 56 -0.90 16.88 13.62
N ASN A 57 -0.27 17.55 12.64
CA ASN A 57 1.19 17.72 12.51
C ASN A 57 2.03 16.43 12.41
N ARG A 58 1.42 15.28 12.13
CA ARG A 58 2.13 14.03 11.83
C ARG A 58 2.51 13.91 10.35
N ALA A 59 3.54 13.13 10.05
CA ALA A 59 3.90 12.82 8.67
C ALA A 59 2.79 11.98 8.01
N VAL A 60 2.50 12.22 6.73
CA VAL A 60 1.41 11.49 6.05
C VAL A 60 1.98 10.34 5.23
N ALA A 61 1.45 9.14 5.45
CA ALA A 61 1.73 7.96 4.65
C ALA A 61 0.46 7.38 4.04
N ILE A 62 0.49 7.08 2.73
CA ILE A 62 -0.46 6.16 2.12
C ILE A 62 0.24 4.80 2.08
N SER A 63 0.18 4.10 3.20
CA SER A 63 0.94 2.88 3.50
C SER A 63 0.44 1.65 2.77
N GLU A 64 -0.74 1.72 2.17
CA GLU A 64 -1.18 0.75 1.18
C GLU A 64 -2.09 1.44 0.14
N TYR A 65 -1.80 1.23 -1.14
CA TYR A 65 -2.65 1.68 -2.24
C TYR A 65 -2.42 0.85 -3.50
N GLY A 66 -3.26 1.10 -4.50
CA GLY A 66 -3.19 0.40 -5.77
C GLY A 66 -3.95 -0.92 -5.67
N GLY A 67 -3.23 -2.04 -5.56
CA GLY A 67 -3.84 -3.36 -5.59
C GLY A 67 -4.31 -3.78 -6.99
N TYR A 68 -3.73 -3.19 -8.03
CA TYR A 68 -4.00 -3.60 -9.41
C TYR A 68 -3.39 -4.97 -9.67
N SER A 69 -4.08 -5.79 -10.44
CA SER A 69 -3.79 -7.21 -10.55
C SER A 69 -3.68 -7.63 -11.98
N ARG A 70 -2.72 -8.53 -12.22
CA ARG A 70 -2.60 -9.27 -13.46
C ARG A 70 -2.18 -10.69 -13.10
N SER A 71 -3.06 -11.64 -13.31
CA SER A 71 -2.71 -13.06 -13.16
C SER A 71 -1.92 -13.52 -14.38
N ILE A 72 -0.86 -14.31 -14.15
CA ILE A 72 -0.13 -14.99 -15.22
C ILE A 72 -0.33 -16.49 -15.04
N GLU A 73 -0.88 -17.14 -16.06
CA GLU A 73 -1.10 -18.58 -16.04
C GLU A 73 0.23 -19.32 -15.79
N GLY A 74 0.18 -20.39 -15.00
CA GLY A 74 1.35 -21.15 -14.58
C GLY A 74 2.13 -20.54 -13.40
N HIS A 75 1.88 -19.29 -13.04
CA HIS A 75 2.60 -18.56 -11.99
C HIS A 75 1.70 -18.09 -10.83
N VAL A 76 0.59 -18.79 -10.59
CA VAL A 76 -0.38 -18.51 -9.52
C VAL A 76 -0.41 -19.65 -8.49
N TRP A 77 -0.70 -19.34 -7.23
CA TRP A 77 -0.83 -20.34 -6.15
C TRP A 77 -1.96 -21.34 -6.41
N LYS A 78 -3.16 -20.82 -6.72
CA LYS A 78 -4.35 -21.62 -7.02
C LYS A 78 -4.96 -21.15 -8.33
N LYS A 79 -5.11 -22.09 -9.27
CA LYS A 79 -5.83 -21.83 -10.52
C LYS A 79 -7.27 -21.41 -10.19
N ASN A 80 -7.79 -20.43 -10.93
CA ASN A 80 -9.17 -19.92 -10.83
C ASN A 80 -9.58 -19.34 -9.46
N LYS A 81 -8.63 -19.06 -8.56
CA LYS A 81 -8.88 -18.34 -7.30
C LYS A 81 -7.93 -17.16 -7.18
N ALA A 82 -8.28 -16.08 -7.86
CA ALA A 82 -7.51 -14.84 -7.92
C ALA A 82 -8.31 -13.69 -7.29
N PHE A 83 -7.71 -13.04 -6.30
CA PHE A 83 -8.18 -11.83 -5.67
C PHE A 83 -7.30 -10.65 -6.07
N GLY A 84 -7.95 -9.51 -6.33
CA GLY A 84 -7.31 -8.31 -6.82
C GLY A 84 -8.29 -7.15 -6.87
N TYR A 85 -7.80 -5.93 -6.63
CA TYR A 85 -8.66 -4.76 -6.52
C TYR A 85 -9.09 -4.23 -7.90
N LYS A 86 -8.23 -4.41 -8.92
CA LYS A 86 -8.54 -4.08 -10.32
C LYS A 86 -7.77 -4.99 -11.27
N ASN A 87 -8.47 -5.80 -12.06
CA ASN A 87 -7.85 -6.83 -12.90
C ASN A 87 -7.53 -6.34 -14.33
N PHE A 88 -6.36 -6.72 -14.82
CA PHE A 88 -5.86 -6.45 -16.17
C PHE A 88 -5.42 -7.75 -16.84
N LYS A 89 -5.73 -7.89 -18.13
CA LYS A 89 -5.33 -9.06 -18.93
C LYS A 89 -3.97 -8.85 -19.63
N ARG A 90 -3.80 -7.68 -20.26
CA ARG A 90 -2.60 -7.34 -21.04
C ARG A 90 -1.59 -6.59 -20.16
N GLN A 91 -0.30 -6.91 -20.33
CA GLN A 91 0.79 -6.24 -19.63
C GLN A 91 0.79 -4.72 -19.89
N ALA A 92 0.60 -4.32 -21.15
CA ALA A 92 0.55 -2.90 -21.52
C ALA A 92 -0.57 -2.12 -20.81
N ASP A 93 -1.75 -2.73 -20.61
CA ASP A 93 -2.87 -2.08 -19.92
C ASP A 93 -2.58 -1.94 -18.42
N PHE A 94 -2.00 -2.98 -17.81
CA PHE A 94 -1.57 -2.97 -16.42
C PHE A 94 -0.50 -1.89 -16.18
N GLN A 95 0.49 -1.80 -17.06
CA GLN A 95 1.55 -0.82 -16.99
C GLN A 95 1.04 0.61 -17.16
N ARG A 96 0.19 0.88 -18.15
CA ARG A 96 -0.41 2.21 -18.31
C ARG A 96 -1.21 2.61 -17.08
N ALA A 97 -1.98 1.69 -16.50
CA ALA A 97 -2.74 1.97 -15.29
C ALA A 97 -1.84 2.23 -14.07
N TYR A 98 -0.77 1.44 -13.89
CA TYR A 98 0.21 1.65 -12.83
C TYR A 98 0.89 3.02 -12.95
N VAL A 99 1.40 3.36 -14.13
CA VAL A 99 2.06 4.66 -14.39
C VAL A 99 1.09 5.82 -14.18
N ALA A 100 -0.15 5.70 -14.68
CA ALA A 100 -1.17 6.72 -14.48
C ALA A 100 -1.51 6.91 -12.98
N LEU A 101 -1.60 5.82 -12.21
CA LEU A 101 -1.83 5.90 -10.76
C LEU A 101 -0.71 6.71 -10.07
N MET A 102 0.54 6.47 -10.44
CA MET A 102 1.68 7.20 -9.89
C MET A 102 1.66 8.68 -10.29
N LYS A 103 1.63 8.97 -11.59
CA LYS A 103 1.74 10.33 -12.13
C LYS A 103 0.52 11.20 -11.82
N GLU A 104 -0.68 10.63 -11.91
CA GLU A 104 -1.91 11.43 -11.82
C GLU A 104 -2.49 11.48 -10.40
N GLN A 105 -2.10 10.56 -9.51
CA GLN A 105 -2.66 10.50 -8.15
C GLN A 105 -1.63 10.60 -7.04
N VAL A 106 -0.45 9.98 -7.16
CA VAL A 106 0.59 10.08 -6.13
C VAL A 106 1.33 11.42 -6.23
N GLU A 107 1.87 11.74 -7.41
CA GLU A 107 2.71 12.93 -7.63
C GLU A 107 2.04 14.24 -7.18
N PRO A 108 0.73 14.50 -7.46
CA PRO A 108 0.08 15.71 -6.99
C PRO A 108 -0.10 15.80 -5.47
N LEU A 109 -0.02 14.68 -4.75
CA LEU A 109 -0.11 14.64 -3.29
C LEU A 109 1.24 14.91 -2.63
N ILE A 110 2.36 14.61 -3.30
CA ILE A 110 3.71 14.95 -2.81
C ILE A 110 3.80 16.46 -2.56
N GLN A 111 3.33 17.26 -3.52
CA GLN A 111 3.27 18.72 -3.40
C GLN A 111 2.37 19.22 -2.26
N LYS A 112 1.51 18.35 -1.70
CA LYS A 112 0.61 18.64 -0.57
C LYS A 112 1.13 18.11 0.77
N GLY A 113 2.36 17.60 0.80
CA GLY A 113 3.00 17.10 2.02
C GLY A 113 2.86 15.59 2.25
N LEU A 114 2.45 14.81 1.24
CA LEU A 114 2.54 13.35 1.32
C LEU A 114 4.00 12.93 1.48
N SER A 115 4.31 12.26 2.59
CA SER A 115 5.68 11.93 3.00
C SER A 115 6.11 10.53 2.55
N ALA A 116 5.16 9.60 2.43
CA ALA A 116 5.45 8.23 2.01
C ALA A 116 4.27 7.59 1.27
N VAL A 117 4.60 6.66 0.36
CA VAL A 117 3.63 5.76 -0.28
C VAL A 117 4.19 4.35 -0.37
N VAL A 118 3.33 3.35 -0.24
CA VAL A 118 3.69 1.95 -0.41
C VAL A 118 2.66 1.27 -1.31
N TYR A 119 3.11 0.86 -2.50
CA TYR A 119 2.26 0.18 -3.46
C TYR A 119 2.05 -1.27 -3.03
N THR A 120 0.79 -1.69 -2.92
CA THR A 120 0.45 -3.09 -2.64
C THR A 120 0.37 -3.86 -3.97
N GLN A 121 1.21 -4.88 -4.20
CA GLN A 121 2.31 -5.41 -3.36
C GLN A 121 3.51 -5.84 -4.22
N LEU A 122 4.63 -6.23 -3.59
CA LEU A 122 5.82 -6.66 -4.33
C LEU A 122 5.58 -7.97 -5.10
N THR A 123 5.11 -9.01 -4.41
CA THR A 123 4.88 -10.35 -4.99
C THR A 123 3.44 -10.77 -4.80
N ASP A 124 2.92 -11.63 -5.65
CA ASP A 124 1.67 -12.33 -5.34
C ASP A 124 1.84 -13.19 -4.07
N VAL A 125 0.80 -13.22 -3.25
CA VAL A 125 0.73 -14.00 -2.01
C VAL A 125 -0.56 -14.81 -2.04
N GLU A 126 -0.41 -16.12 -2.09
CA GLU A 126 -1.51 -17.07 -2.19
C GLU A 126 -2.52 -16.67 -3.30
N THR A 127 -3.75 -16.36 -2.93
CA THR A 127 -4.80 -15.95 -3.89
C THR A 127 -4.75 -14.47 -4.25
N GLU A 128 -3.95 -13.65 -3.57
CA GLU A 128 -3.79 -12.23 -3.88
C GLU A 128 -2.79 -12.03 -5.02
N VAL A 129 -3.30 -11.59 -6.18
CA VAL A 129 -2.56 -11.52 -7.45
C VAL A 129 -2.24 -10.08 -7.90
N ASN A 130 -2.25 -9.15 -6.94
CA ASN A 130 -1.88 -7.73 -7.07
C ASN A 130 -0.37 -7.47 -6.84
N GLY A 131 0.46 -8.50 -6.84
CA GLY A 131 1.91 -8.37 -6.84
C GLY A 131 2.46 -7.83 -8.15
N LEU A 132 3.52 -7.04 -8.08
CA LEU A 132 4.33 -6.65 -9.25
C LEU A 132 5.12 -7.84 -9.83
N VAL A 133 5.43 -8.83 -9.01
CA VAL A 133 6.08 -10.10 -9.37
C VAL A 133 5.11 -11.26 -9.10
N THR A 134 5.17 -12.31 -9.91
CA THR A 134 4.35 -13.51 -9.72
C THR A 134 4.61 -14.25 -8.42
N TYR A 135 3.71 -15.18 -8.08
CA TYR A 135 3.74 -15.96 -6.85
C TYR A 135 5.04 -16.76 -6.69
N ASP A 136 5.58 -17.30 -7.77
CA ASP A 136 6.86 -18.04 -7.77
C ASP A 136 8.10 -17.12 -7.87
N ARG A 137 7.92 -15.80 -7.84
CA ARG A 137 8.94 -14.77 -8.03
C ARG A 137 9.72 -14.87 -9.35
N LYS A 138 9.18 -15.53 -10.38
CA LYS A 138 9.88 -15.73 -11.66
C LYS A 138 9.58 -14.67 -12.71
N VAL A 139 8.41 -14.05 -12.68
CA VAL A 139 7.96 -13.14 -13.74
C VAL A 139 7.59 -11.79 -13.16
N LEU A 140 8.26 -10.75 -13.66
CA LEU A 140 7.90 -9.36 -13.44
C LEU A 140 6.73 -9.00 -14.35
N LYS A 141 5.66 -8.42 -13.79
CA LYS A 141 4.41 -8.17 -14.51
C LYS A 141 4.37 -6.83 -15.24
N LEU A 142 5.36 -5.98 -14.99
CA LEU A 142 5.59 -4.68 -15.63
C LEU A 142 6.83 -4.75 -16.52
N ASP A 143 6.88 -3.94 -17.56
CA ASP A 143 8.08 -3.70 -18.37
C ASP A 143 8.83 -2.47 -17.83
N PHE A 144 10.12 -2.61 -17.55
CA PHE A 144 10.97 -1.60 -16.90
C PHE A 144 11.90 -0.87 -17.89
N GLN A 145 11.44 -0.64 -19.12
CA GLN A 145 12.10 0.32 -20.00
C GLN A 145 11.59 1.73 -19.67
N PHE A 146 12.42 2.53 -19.00
CA PHE A 146 12.19 3.94 -18.68
C PHE A 146 12.63 4.85 -19.82
#